data_AF-A0A9E1IZU9-F1
#
_entry.id   AF-A0A9E1IZU9-F1
#
_cell.length_a   1.000
_cell.length_b   1.000
_cell.length_c   1.000
_cell.angle_alpha   90.00
_cell.angle_beta   90.00
_cell.angle_gamma   90.00
#
_symmetry.space_group_name_H-M   'P 1'
#
loop_
_entity.id
_entity.type
_entity.pdbx_description
1 polymer ?
#
loop_
_entity_poly.entity_id
_entity_poly.type
_entity_poly.pdbx_seq_one_letter_code
_entity_poly.pdbx_strand_id
1 'polypeptide(L)'
;MADLTEELILEEPDSFWQSHREKFAWLILILNILITFYFWKSVNNAVYKDAETRFAFRTEQIRADIEDRIRIYEQVLRSGIGLFKSSGNVARSEWKNFTKALQIEKEFPGIQGIGFSLKITPEDKEEHIRQIQAEGFPDYKIKPEGERE
;
A
#
# COMPACT_ATOMS: atom_id res chain seq x y z
N MET A 1 1.75 -95.36 -44.05
CA MET A 1 2.74 -95.05 -43.01
C MET A 1 2.57 -93.57 -42.74
N ALA A 2 1.64 -93.16 -41.87
CA ALA A 2 1.77 -93.24 -40.40
C ALA A 2 3.13 -92.63 -40.03
N ASP A 3 3.22 -91.44 -39.47
CA ASP A 3 2.63 -90.94 -38.22
C ASP A 3 3.80 -90.13 -37.60
N LEU A 4 3.50 -89.33 -36.60
CA LEU A 4 4.40 -88.53 -35.76
C LEU A 4 4.44 -87.03 -36.11
N THR A 5 3.40 -86.36 -35.57
CA THR A 5 3.50 -85.13 -34.75
C THR A 5 3.91 -83.85 -35.49
N GLU A 6 3.05 -82.94 -35.93
CA GLU A 6 1.76 -82.44 -35.41
C GLU A 6 1.74 -82.04 -33.92
N GLU A 7 2.90 -82.00 -33.25
CA GLU A 7 2.97 -81.70 -31.81
C GLU A 7 4.04 -80.66 -31.45
N LEU A 8 4.46 -79.82 -32.41
CA LEU A 8 5.06 -78.52 -32.05
C LEU A 8 3.98 -77.43 -32.05
N ILE A 9 2.91 -77.74 -31.31
CA ILE A 9 1.86 -76.80 -30.94
C ILE A 9 2.49 -75.79 -29.99
N LEU A 10 2.62 -74.55 -30.49
CA LEU A 10 2.49 -73.29 -29.76
C LEU A 10 3.08 -73.33 -28.34
N GLU A 11 4.39 -73.07 -28.24
CA GLU A 11 4.98 -72.61 -26.98
C GLU A 11 4.24 -71.32 -26.60
N GLU A 12 3.28 -71.43 -25.67
CA GLU A 12 2.50 -70.26 -25.24
C GLU A 12 3.49 -69.21 -24.72
N PRO A 13 3.51 -67.99 -25.31
CA PRO A 13 4.47 -66.99 -24.93
C PRO A 13 4.21 -66.57 -23.47
N ASP A 14 5.17 -66.98 -22.63
CA ASP A 14 5.53 -66.43 -21.32
C ASP A 14 4.41 -65.73 -20.52
N SER A 15 3.63 -66.56 -19.81
CA SER A 15 2.66 -66.19 -18.76
C SER A 15 3.20 -65.21 -17.70
N PHE A 16 4.53 -65.07 -17.61
CA PHE A 16 5.22 -64.06 -16.81
C PHE A 16 4.81 -62.63 -17.22
N TRP A 17 4.72 -62.29 -18.51
CA TRP A 17 4.38 -60.92 -18.91
C TRP A 17 2.92 -60.59 -18.71
N GLN A 18 2.00 -61.55 -18.86
CA GLN A 18 0.57 -61.31 -18.60
C GLN A 18 0.29 -61.06 -17.10
N SER A 19 0.88 -61.87 -16.21
CA SER A 19 0.69 -61.71 -14.75
C SER A 19 1.35 -60.45 -14.20
N HIS A 20 2.47 -60.02 -14.78
CA HIS A 20 3.17 -58.80 -14.35
C HIS A 20 2.67 -57.53 -15.03
N ARG A 21 1.92 -57.62 -16.16
CA ARG A 21 1.38 -56.45 -16.88
C ARG A 21 0.52 -55.56 -15.98
N GLU A 22 -0.36 -56.18 -15.20
CA GLU A 22 -1.24 -55.47 -14.27
C GLU A 22 -0.42 -54.75 -13.19
N LYS A 23 0.60 -55.40 -12.63
CA LYS A 23 1.49 -54.80 -11.61
C LYS A 23 2.28 -53.62 -12.19
N PHE A 24 2.80 -53.73 -13.42
CA PHE A 24 3.48 -52.63 -14.10
C PHE A 24 2.53 -51.47 -14.41
N ALA A 25 1.30 -51.76 -14.83
CA ALA A 25 0.29 -50.73 -15.07
C ALA A 25 -0.03 -49.94 -13.79
N TRP A 26 -0.24 -50.64 -12.68
CA TRP A 26 -0.46 -50.00 -11.38
C TRP A 26 0.75 -49.20 -10.89
N LEU A 27 1.97 -49.70 -11.10
CA LEU A 27 3.21 -48.96 -10.78
C LEU A 27 3.32 -47.67 -11.57
N ILE A 28 3.07 -47.71 -12.88
CA ILE A 28 3.13 -46.52 -13.75
C ILE A 28 2.04 -45.51 -13.35
N LEU A 29 0.84 -45.99 -13.01
CA LEU A 29 -0.26 -45.13 -12.55
C LEU A 29 0.11 -44.42 -11.24
N ILE A 30 0.58 -45.17 -10.24
CA ILE A 30 1.00 -44.60 -8.95
C ILE A 30 2.14 -43.60 -9.16
N LEU A 31 3.12 -43.93 -10.00
CA LEU A 31 4.23 -43.04 -10.31
C LEU A 31 3.74 -41.71 -10.92
N ASN A 32 2.83 -41.76 -11.88
CA ASN A 32 2.25 -40.55 -12.49
C ASN A 32 1.45 -39.71 -11.49
N ILE A 33 0.67 -40.36 -10.62
CA ILE A 33 -0.09 -39.69 -9.56
C ILE A 33 0.88 -39.00 -8.58
N LEU A 34 1.95 -39.67 -8.17
CA LEU A 34 2.94 -39.11 -7.26
C LEU A 34 3.66 -37.90 -7.87
N ILE A 35 4.06 -38.00 -9.15
CA ILE A 35 4.68 -36.89 -9.88
C ILE A 35 3.71 -35.72 -9.95
N THR A 36 2.48 -35.96 -10.39
CA THR A 36 1.44 -34.93 -10.50
C THR A 36 1.18 -34.26 -9.16
N PHE A 37 1.04 -35.04 -8.08
CA PHE A 37 0.83 -34.55 -6.73
C PHE A 37 2.01 -33.71 -6.22
N TYR A 38 3.24 -34.16 -6.49
CA TYR A 38 4.46 -33.43 -6.14
C TYR A 38 4.52 -32.06 -6.83
N PHE A 39 4.28 -32.02 -8.15
CA PHE A 39 4.24 -30.77 -8.92
C PHE A 39 3.11 -29.85 -8.45
N TRP A 40 1.92 -30.38 -8.21
CA TRP A 40 0.78 -29.61 -7.69
C TRP A 40 1.10 -28.96 -6.35
N LYS A 41 1.69 -29.72 -5.41
CA LYS A 41 2.08 -29.19 -4.10
C LYS A 41 3.17 -28.11 -4.22
N SER A 42 4.16 -28.33 -5.08
CA SER A 42 5.25 -27.37 -5.33
C SER A 42 4.73 -26.05 -5.89
N VAL A 43 3.89 -26.12 -6.93
CA VAL A 43 3.28 -24.95 -7.56
C VAL A 43 2.37 -24.22 -6.59
N ASN A 44 1.51 -24.92 -5.85
CA ASN A 44 0.63 -24.26 -4.88
C ASN A 44 1.43 -23.51 -3.82
N ASN A 45 2.47 -24.12 -3.26
CA ASN A 45 3.31 -23.46 -2.27
C ASN A 45 4.05 -22.23 -2.85
N ALA A 46 4.47 -22.30 -4.11
CA ALA A 46 5.06 -21.16 -4.81
C ALA A 46 4.04 -20.03 -5.02
N VAL A 47 2.81 -20.35 -5.40
CA VAL A 47 1.72 -19.37 -5.59
C VAL A 47 1.39 -18.65 -4.28
N TYR A 48 1.27 -19.37 -3.16
CA TYR A 48 0.99 -18.73 -1.86
C TYR A 48 2.12 -17.81 -1.41
N LYS A 49 3.38 -18.25 -1.53
CA LYS A 49 4.55 -17.42 -1.16
C LYS A 49 4.69 -16.18 -2.04
N ASP A 50 4.45 -16.34 -3.34
CA ASP A 50 4.48 -15.22 -4.28
C ASP A 50 3.37 -14.20 -3.97
N ALA A 51 2.16 -14.67 -3.65
CA ALA A 51 1.06 -13.80 -3.22
C ALA A 51 1.39 -13.02 -1.93
N GLU A 52 1.95 -13.68 -0.92
CA GLU A 52 2.37 -13.06 0.34
C GLU A 52 3.47 -12.01 0.11
N THR A 53 4.48 -12.34 -0.70
CA THR A 53 5.58 -11.42 -1.02
C THR A 53 5.07 -10.19 -1.75
N ARG A 54 4.19 -10.36 -2.74
CA ARG A 54 3.56 -9.23 -3.46
C ARG A 54 2.72 -8.38 -2.53
N PHE A 55 1.93 -9.00 -1.65
CA PHE A 55 1.11 -8.27 -0.69
C PHE A 55 1.95 -7.43 0.28
N ALA A 56 3.00 -8.03 0.86
CA ALA A 56 3.92 -7.33 1.75
C ALA A 56 4.61 -6.16 1.04
N PHE A 57 5.11 -6.39 -0.18
CA PHE A 57 5.74 -5.35 -0.99
C PHE A 57 4.78 -4.20 -1.28
N ARG A 58 3.54 -4.49 -1.71
CA ARG A 58 2.52 -3.46 -1.98
C ARG A 58 2.16 -2.67 -0.72
N THR A 59 2.04 -3.35 0.41
CA THR A 59 1.73 -2.71 1.70
C THR A 59 2.85 -1.74 2.10
N GLU A 60 4.10 -2.17 1.96
CA GLU A 60 5.26 -1.32 2.27
C GLU A 60 5.37 -0.13 1.31
N GLN A 61 5.09 -0.32 0.02
CA GLN A 61 5.04 0.77 -0.95
C GLN A 61 3.98 1.82 -0.56
N ILE A 62 2.76 1.39 -0.27
CA ILE A 62 1.67 2.30 0.12
C ILE A 62 2.02 3.02 1.42
N ARG A 63 2.63 2.32 2.38
CA ARG A 63 3.11 2.93 3.62
C ARG A 63 4.14 4.01 3.34
N ALA A 64 5.16 3.72 2.55
CA ALA A 64 6.20 4.68 2.18
C ALA A 64 5.60 5.92 1.47
N ASP A 65 4.67 5.72 0.53
CA ASP A 65 3.97 6.81 -0.16
C ASP A 65 3.21 7.73 0.81
N ILE A 66 2.57 7.16 1.84
CA ILE A 66 1.89 7.92 2.90
C ILE A 66 2.90 8.69 3.76
N GLU A 67 3.98 8.05 4.19
CA GLU A 67 5.02 8.68 5.00
C GLU A 67 5.69 9.85 4.26
N ASP A 68 5.98 9.68 2.97
CA ASP A 68 6.55 10.72 2.13
C ASP A 68 5.58 11.90 1.97
N ARG A 69 4.28 11.63 1.80
CA ARG A 69 3.27 12.68 1.71
C ARG A 69 3.13 13.47 3.01
N ILE A 70 3.17 12.80 4.17
CA ILE A 70 3.16 13.48 5.48
C ILE A 70 4.40 14.35 5.66
N ARG A 71 5.57 13.84 5.28
CA ARG A 71 6.83 14.60 5.35
C ARG A 71 6.81 15.85 4.49
N ILE A 72 6.21 15.76 3.29
CA ILE A 72 6.00 16.91 2.42
C ILE A 72 5.10 17.95 3.10
N TYR A 73 4.01 17.53 3.73
CA TYR A 73 3.12 18.45 4.45
C TYR A 73 3.81 19.11 5.65
N GLU A 74 4.63 18.35 6.38
CA GLU A 74 5.47 18.89 7.45
C GLU A 74 6.43 19.97 6.93
N GLN A 75 7.06 19.73 5.78
CA GLN A 75 7.97 20.70 5.16
C GLN A 75 7.27 22.02 4.82
N VAL A 76 6.03 21.95 4.31
CA VAL A 76 5.19 23.15 4.06
C VAL A 76 4.96 23.92 5.37
N LEU A 77 4.58 23.24 6.45
CA LEU A 77 4.40 23.89 7.76
C LEU A 77 5.69 24.51 8.30
N ARG A 78 6.83 23.81 8.15
CA ARG A 78 8.16 24.31 8.53
C ARG A 78 8.56 25.54 7.73
N SER A 79 8.22 25.60 6.45
CA SER A 79 8.46 26.80 5.63
C SER A 79 7.69 28.02 6.16
N GLY A 80 6.46 27.81 6.64
CA GLY A 80 5.67 28.84 7.34
C GLY A 80 6.34 29.31 8.63
N ILE A 81 6.88 28.38 9.44
CA ILE A 81 7.67 28.75 10.64
C ILE A 81 8.87 29.61 10.25
N GLY A 82 9.54 29.30 9.13
CA GLY A 82 10.64 30.10 8.59
C GLY A 82 10.24 31.55 8.34
N LEU A 83 9.09 31.79 7.72
CA LEU A 83 8.55 33.12 7.48
C LEU A 83 8.32 33.91 8.78
N PHE A 84 7.72 33.28 9.79
CA PHE A 84 7.49 33.93 11.09
C PHE A 84 8.81 34.25 11.81
N LYS A 85 9.81 33.36 11.73
CA LYS A 85 11.12 33.61 12.34
C LYS A 85 11.92 34.72 11.66
N SER A 86 11.71 34.95 10.36
CA SER A 86 12.42 36.02 9.63
C SER A 86 11.76 37.40 9.78
N SER A 87 10.43 37.44 9.85
CA SER A 87 9.67 38.70 9.78
C SER A 87 9.18 39.21 11.14
N GLY A 88 9.16 38.36 12.18
CA GLY A 88 8.72 38.72 13.53
C GLY A 88 7.20 38.81 13.68
N ASN A 89 6.55 39.63 12.85
CA ASN A 89 5.10 39.65 12.67
C ASN A 89 4.77 39.44 11.19
N VAL A 90 3.68 38.71 10.90
CA VAL A 90 3.25 38.41 9.52
C VAL A 90 1.81 38.87 9.35
N ALA A 91 1.61 39.89 8.51
CA ALA A 91 0.27 40.38 8.20
C ALA A 91 -0.50 39.35 7.35
N ARG A 92 -1.85 39.40 7.39
CA ARG A 92 -2.68 38.50 6.56
C ARG A 92 -2.39 38.59 5.07
N SER A 93 -2.09 39.79 4.57
CA SER A 93 -1.72 40.02 3.17
C SER A 93 -0.41 39.32 2.81
N GLU A 94 0.59 39.36 3.71
CA GLU A 94 1.86 38.67 3.55
C GLU A 94 1.68 37.15 3.57
N TRP A 95 0.86 36.63 4.50
CA TRP A 95 0.50 35.22 4.53
C TRP A 95 -0.21 34.79 3.24
N LYS A 96 -1.15 35.60 2.73
CA LYS A 96 -1.83 35.33 1.45
C LYS A 96 -0.85 35.29 0.28
N ASN A 97 0.12 36.21 0.24
CA ASN A 97 1.15 36.23 -0.80
C ASN A 97 2.07 35.01 -0.71
N PHE A 98 2.48 34.65 0.50
CA PHE A 98 3.29 33.47 0.77
C PHE A 98 2.59 32.16 0.33
N THR A 99 1.35 31.96 0.76
CA THR A 99 0.56 30.76 0.40
C THR A 99 0.26 30.70 -1.10
N LYS A 100 0.04 31.85 -1.76
CA LYS A 100 -0.11 31.93 -3.23
C LYS A 100 1.20 31.57 -3.95
N ALA A 101 2.35 31.99 -3.43
CA ALA A 101 3.65 31.67 -3.99
C ALA A 101 4.01 30.18 -3.85
N LEU A 102 3.57 29.53 -2.76
CA LEU A 102 3.73 28.09 -2.56
C LEU A 102 2.89 27.23 -3.50
N GLN A 103 1.89 27.80 -4.19
CA GLN A 103 1.00 27.09 -5.11
C GLN A 103 0.39 25.82 -4.49
N ILE A 104 -0.12 25.93 -3.26
CA ILE A 104 -0.53 24.78 -2.43
C ILE A 104 -1.45 23.80 -3.16
N GLU A 105 -2.45 24.32 -3.88
CA GLU A 105 -3.42 23.51 -4.62
C GLU A 105 -2.77 22.69 -5.76
N LYS A 106 -1.69 23.20 -6.35
CA LYS A 106 -0.99 22.58 -7.49
C LYS A 106 0.14 21.65 -7.04
N GLU A 107 0.95 22.10 -6.10
CA GLU A 107 2.16 21.38 -5.66
C GLU A 107 1.87 20.38 -4.52
N PHE A 108 0.78 20.60 -3.75
CA PHE A 108 0.42 19.77 -2.60
C PHE A 108 -1.07 19.36 -2.64
N PRO A 109 -1.47 18.53 -3.63
CA PRO A 109 -2.84 18.08 -3.77
C PRO A 109 -3.31 17.36 -2.49
N GLY A 110 -4.54 17.62 -2.08
CA GLY A 110 -5.13 17.07 -0.84
C GLY A 110 -5.01 17.96 0.39
N ILE A 111 -4.17 19.01 0.36
CA ILE A 111 -4.24 20.09 1.34
C ILE A 111 -5.43 21.00 0.98
N GLN A 112 -6.39 21.15 1.89
CA GLN A 112 -7.54 22.06 1.70
C GLN A 112 -7.20 23.52 2.03
N GLY A 113 -6.24 23.72 2.93
CA GLY A 113 -5.79 25.04 3.32
C GLY A 113 -4.70 24.97 4.37
N ILE A 114 -3.92 26.04 4.46
CA ILE A 114 -2.93 26.25 5.52
C ILE A 114 -3.18 27.62 6.16
N GLY A 115 -3.01 27.66 7.47
CA GLY A 115 -3.19 28.86 8.27
C GLY A 115 -2.31 28.83 9.50
N PHE A 116 -2.26 29.97 10.18
CA PHE A 116 -1.61 30.10 11.47
C PHE A 116 -2.63 30.57 12.50
N SER A 117 -2.37 30.23 13.75
CA SER A 117 -3.14 30.68 14.90
C SER A 117 -2.23 31.48 15.81
N LEU A 118 -2.59 32.74 16.06
CA LEU A 118 -1.91 33.55 17.05
C LEU A 118 -2.36 33.15 18.46
N LYS A 119 -1.42 33.11 19.39
CA LYS A 119 -1.74 33.05 20.81
C LYS A 119 -2.12 34.46 21.25
N ILE A 120 -3.33 34.62 21.75
CA ILE A 120 -3.90 35.90 22.17
C ILE A 120 -4.19 35.79 23.66
N THR A 121 -3.67 36.72 24.46
CA THR A 121 -3.99 36.79 25.89
C THR A 121 -5.34 37.49 26.12
N PRO A 122 -5.95 37.35 27.31
CA PRO A 122 -7.18 38.07 27.62
C PRO A 122 -7.09 39.58 27.39
N GLU A 123 -5.95 40.19 27.70
CA GLU A 123 -5.69 41.63 27.56
C GLU A 123 -5.61 42.08 26.09
N ASP A 124 -5.05 41.24 25.23
CA ASP A 124 -4.86 41.55 23.80
C ASP A 124 -6.10 41.26 22.95
N LYS A 125 -7.14 40.63 23.54
CA LYS A 125 -8.31 40.12 22.82
C LYS A 125 -9.05 41.18 22.03
N GLU A 126 -9.37 42.31 22.66
CA GLU A 126 -10.13 43.37 21.99
C GLU A 126 -9.32 44.05 20.90
N GLU A 127 -8.02 44.26 21.16
CA GLU A 127 -7.13 44.87 20.20
C GLU A 127 -6.96 43.98 18.96
N HIS A 128 -6.77 42.68 19.16
CA HIS A 128 -6.73 41.71 18.07
C HIS A 128 -8.03 41.73 17.25
N ILE A 129 -9.21 41.75 17.89
CA ILE A 129 -10.49 41.82 17.17
C ILE A 129 -10.58 43.10 16.33
N ARG A 130 -10.23 44.26 16.90
CA ARG A 130 -10.23 45.55 16.18
C ARG A 130 -9.28 45.52 14.99
N GLN A 131 -8.08 44.98 15.15
CA GLN A 131 -7.10 44.86 14.07
C GLN A 131 -7.64 43.99 12.93
N ILE A 132 -8.17 42.79 13.22
CA ILE A 132 -8.71 41.90 12.18
C ILE A 132 -9.94 42.50 11.48
N GLN A 133 -10.78 43.24 12.20
CA GLN A 133 -11.91 43.96 11.60
C GLN A 133 -11.44 45.06 10.65
N ALA A 134 -10.41 45.81 11.04
CA ALA A 134 -9.78 46.83 10.20
C ALA A 134 -9.09 46.25 8.95
N GLU A 135 -8.67 44.98 8.99
CA GLU A 135 -8.12 44.25 7.84
C GLU A 135 -9.19 43.79 6.81
N GLY A 136 -10.48 44.10 7.04
CA GLY A 136 -11.58 43.81 6.12
C GLY A 136 -12.45 42.62 6.51
N PHE A 137 -12.39 42.18 7.77
CA PHE A 137 -13.25 41.11 8.31
C PHE A 137 -14.18 41.67 9.42
N PRO A 138 -15.20 42.48 9.06
CA PRO A 138 -16.01 43.21 10.04
C PRO A 138 -16.77 42.28 11.01
N ASP A 139 -17.11 41.07 10.58
CA ASP A 139 -17.83 40.08 11.40
C ASP A 139 -16.91 39.19 12.24
N TYR A 140 -15.59 39.47 12.26
CA TYR A 140 -14.64 38.65 13.00
C TYR A 140 -14.91 38.71 14.50
N LYS A 141 -15.05 37.52 15.09
CA LYS A 141 -15.20 37.28 16.52
C LYS A 141 -14.43 36.04 16.91
N ILE A 142 -13.81 36.06 18.09
CA ILE A 142 -13.16 34.88 18.66
C ILE A 142 -14.24 33.92 19.16
N LYS A 143 -14.20 32.66 18.69
CA LYS A 143 -15.12 31.60 19.09
C LYS A 143 -14.38 30.44 19.78
N PRO A 144 -15.00 29.74 20.74
CA PRO A 144 -16.21 30.15 21.48
C PRO A 144 -15.98 31.44 22.28
N GLU A 145 -17.08 32.13 22.60
CA GLU A 145 -17.10 33.31 23.46
C GLU A 145 -16.79 32.89 24.91
N GLY A 146 -15.93 33.64 25.60
CA GLY A 146 -15.49 33.36 26.97
C GLY A 146 -14.09 33.89 27.28
N GLU A 147 -13.72 33.87 28.56
CA GLU A 147 -12.35 34.05 29.04
C GLU A 147 -11.60 32.71 28.99
N ARG A 148 -10.29 32.74 28.69
CA ARG A 148 -9.43 31.56 28.66
C ARG A 148 -8.22 31.84 29.55
N GLU A 149 -7.94 30.92 30.46
CA GLU A 149 -6.70 30.90 31.26
C GLU A 149 -5.48 30.54 30.38
#